data_AF-A0A9E0J903-F1
#
_entry.id   AF-A0A9E0J903-F1
#
_cell.length_a   1.000
_cell.length_b   1.000
_cell.length_c   1.000
_cell.angle_alpha   90.00
_cell.angle_beta   90.00
_cell.angle_gamma   90.00
#
_symmetry.space_group_name_H-M   'P 1'
#
loop_
_entity.id
_entity.type
_entity.pdbx_description
1 polymer ?
#
loop_
_entity_poly.entity_id
_entity_poly.type
_entity_poly.pdbx_seq_one_letter_code
_entity_poly.pdbx_strand_id
1 'polypeptide(L)' 'MRAWRKRLSAAALGVTALALAACGKGADTLHIYNWSDYIDPAILTDFTKETGIKVV' A
#
# COMPACT_ATOMS: atom_id res chain seq x y z
N MET A 1 -13.37 14.73 35.94
CA MET A 1 -13.21 15.42 34.63
C MET A 1 -11.80 15.33 34.01
N ARG A 2 -10.71 15.52 34.77
CA ARG A 2 -9.34 15.46 34.21
C ARG A 2 -8.92 14.07 33.68
N ALA A 3 -9.30 12.99 34.37
CA ALA A 3 -8.97 11.63 33.96
C ALA A 3 -9.64 11.19 32.64
N TRP A 4 -10.86 11.66 32.38
CA TRP A 4 -11.60 11.38 31.15
C TRP A 4 -11.01 12.09 29.94
N ARG A 5 -10.57 13.34 30.12
CA ARG A 5 -9.82 14.07 29.09
C ARG A 5 -8.51 13.37 28.72
N LYS A 6 -7.75 12.86 29.71
CA LYS A 6 -6.51 12.10 29.43
C LYS A 6 -6.77 10.80 28.66
N ARG A 7 -7.84 10.07 29.00
CA ARG A 7 -8.23 8.83 28.30
C ARG A 7 -8.69 9.09 26.86
N LEU A 8 -9.48 10.15 26.64
CA LEU A 8 -9.90 10.56 25.30
C LEU A 8 -8.72 11.01 24.44
N SER A 9 -7.79 11.80 25.00
CA SER A 9 -6.58 12.21 24.29
C SER A 9 -5.66 11.03 23.96
N ALA A 10 -5.50 10.07 24.86
CA ALA A 10 -4.71 8.85 24.61
C ALA A 10 -5.36 7.97 23.54
N ALA A 11 -6.70 7.84 23.53
CA ALA A 11 -7.43 7.11 22.50
C ALA A 11 -7.29 7.77 21.12
N ALA A 12 -7.40 9.10 21.05
CA ALA A 12 -7.20 9.84 19.79
C ALA A 12 -5.80 9.65 19.22
N LEU A 13 -4.75 9.75 20.06
CA LEU A 13 -3.37 9.47 19.66
C LEU A 13 -3.17 8.04 19.17
N GLY A 14 -3.80 7.06 19.82
CA GLY A 14 -3.77 5.67 19.39
C GLY A 14 -4.40 5.46 18.01
N VAL A 15 -5.57 6.04 17.76
CA VAL A 15 -6.26 5.95 16.46
C VAL A 15 -5.43 6.58 15.34
N THR A 16 -4.81 7.75 15.58
CA THR A 16 -3.95 8.40 14.58
C THR A 16 -2.69 7.57 14.28
N ALA A 17 -2.06 6.95 15.29
CA ALA A 17 -0.89 6.10 15.09
C ALA A 17 -1.22 4.84 14.27
N LEU A 18 -2.37 4.21 14.53
CA LEU A 18 -2.85 3.08 13.73
C LEU A 18 -3.16 3.47 12.27
N ALA A 19 -3.74 4.66 12.05
CA ALA A 19 -4.01 5.15 10.70
C ALA A 19 -2.71 5.40 9.90
N LEU A 20 -1.66 5.90 10.56
CA LEU A 20 -0.35 6.10 9.94
C LEU A 20 0.37 4.76 9.66
N ALA A 21 0.25 3.79 10.57
CA ALA A 21 0.80 2.44 10.39
C ALA A 21 0.09 1.63 9.29
N ALA A 22 -1.15 1.98 8.95
CA ALA A 22 -1.91 1.36 7.86
C ALA A 22 -1.48 1.82 6.46
N CYS A 23 -0.60 2.83 6.36
CA CYS A 23 0.08 3.17 5.11
C CYS A 23 1.17 2.12 4.84
N GLY A 24 0.73 0.93 4.41
CA GLY A 24 1.63 -0.15 4.03
C GLY A 24 2.50 0.26 2.84
N LYS A 25 3.71 -0.30 2.77
CA LYS A 25 4.59 -0.18 1.60
C LYS A 25 3.84 -0.82 0.42
N GLY A 26 3.52 -0.02 -0.61
CA GLY A 26 2.80 -0.50 -1.79
C GLY A 26 3.45 -1.77 -2.34
N ALA A 27 2.65 -2.72 -2.83
CA ALA A 27 3.17 -4.00 -3.29
C ALA A 27 4.20 -3.77 -4.42
N ASP A 28 5.45 -4.17 -4.19
CA ASP A 28 6.54 -4.10 -5.16
C ASP A 28 6.31 -5.05 -6.36
N THR A 29 5.26 -5.87 -6.32
CA THR A 29 4.91 -6.87 -7.32
C THR A 29 3.40 -6.95 -7.55
N LEU A 30 2.99 -6.86 -8.80
CA LEU A 30 1.63 -7.01 -9.29
C LEU A 30 1.49 -8.40 -9.93
N HIS A 31 0.49 -9.16 -9.50
CA HIS A 31 0.18 -10.47 -10.07
C HIS A 31 -0.96 -10.35 -11.09
N ILE A 32 -0.71 -10.71 -12.35
CA ILE A 32 -1.69 -10.61 -13.43
C ILE A 32 -1.97 -12.00 -14.00
N TYR A 33 -3.23 -12.42 -13.90
CA TYR A 33 -3.71 -13.65 -14.53
C TYR A 33 -4.37 -13.32 -15.86
N ASN A 34 -3.64 -13.55 -16.95
CA ASN A 34 -4.10 -13.31 -18.30
C ASN A 34 -3.57 -14.38 -19.25
N TRP A 35 -4.08 -14.41 -20.48
CA TRP A 35 -3.55 -15.22 -21.57
C TRP A 35 -2.21 -14.68 -22.06
N SER A 36 -1.29 -15.57 -22.44
CA SER A 36 0.08 -15.22 -22.85
C SER A 36 0.15 -14.26 -24.04
N ASP A 37 -0.84 -14.31 -24.91
CA ASP A 37 -0.77 -13.65 -26.23
C ASP A 37 -1.45 -12.26 -26.21
N TYR A 38 -2.00 -11.84 -25.06
CA TYR A 38 -2.73 -10.58 -24.94
C TYR A 38 -1.84 -9.38 -24.62
N ILE A 39 -0.64 -9.60 -24.07
CA ILE A 39 0.27 -8.54 -23.64
C ILE A 39 1.64 -8.83 -24.21
N ASP A 40 2.18 -7.86 -24.95
CA ASP A 40 3.57 -7.90 -25.39
C ASP A 40 4.51 -7.81 -24.16
N PRO A 41 5.44 -8.76 -23.95
CA PRO A 41 6.42 -8.71 -22.86
C PRO A 41 7.23 -7.40 -22.77
N ALA A 42 7.40 -6.68 -23.89
CA ALA A 42 8.05 -5.38 -23.90
C ALA A 42 7.28 -4.34 -23.04
N ILE A 43 5.95 -4.38 -23.07
CA ILE A 43 5.10 -3.48 -22.28
C ILE A 43 5.32 -3.71 -20.78
N LEU A 44 5.46 -4.97 -20.35
CA LEU A 44 5.73 -5.30 -18.95
C LEU A 44 7.11 -4.81 -18.51
N THR A 45 8.09 -4.84 -19.42
CA THR A 45 9.44 -4.34 -19.18
C THR A 45 9.44 -2.82 -19.00
N ASP A 46 8.78 -2.09 -19.90
CA ASP A 46 8.67 -0.63 -19.84
C ASP A 46 7.88 -0.18 -18.60
N PHE A 47 6.75 -0.84 -18.32
CA PHE A 47 5.98 -0.60 -17.10
C PHE A 47 6.82 -0.77 -15.83
N THR A 48 7.61 -1.86 -15.75
CA THR A 48 8.48 -2.11 -14.59
C THR A 48 9.56 -1.05 -14.47
N LYS A 49 10.13 -0.58 -15.60
CA LYS A 49 11.16 0.47 -15.63
C LYS A 49 10.63 1.83 -15.16
N GLU A 50 9.41 2.18 -15.56
CA GLU A 50 8.80 3.46 -15.22
C GLU A 50 8.26 3.50 -13.78
N THR A 51 7.66 2.40 -13.34
CA THR A 51 6.95 2.36 -12.04
C THR A 51 7.75 1.73 -10.92
N GLY A 52 8.77 0.93 -11.24
CA GLY A 52 9.48 0.08 -10.28
C GLY A 52 8.68 -1.14 -9.81
N ILE A 53 7.46 -1.34 -10.29
CA ILE A 53 6.58 -2.44 -9.89
C ILE A 53 6.85 -3.66 -10.78
N LYS A 54 7.19 -4.79 -10.17
CA LYS A 54 7.38 -6.06 -10.90
C LYS A 54 6.04 -6.62 -11.32
N VAL A 55 5.95 -7.26 -12.48
CA VAL A 55 4.74 -7.97 -12.91
C VAL A 55 5.04 -9.46 -13.00
N VAL A 56 4.15 -10.28 -12.44
CA VAL A 56 4.22 -11.76 -12.43
C VAL A 56 2.92 -12.35 -12.94
#